data_AF-A0A7S2R6L8-F1
#
_entry.id   AF-A0A7S2R6L8-F1
#
_cell.length_a   1.000
_cell.length_b   1.000
_cell.length_c   1.000
_cell.angle_alpha   90.00
_cell.angle_beta   90.00
_cell.angle_gamma   90.00
#
_symmetry.space_group_name_H-M   'P 1'
#
loop_
_entity.id
_entity.type
_entity.pdbx_description
1 polymer ?
#
loop_
_entity_poly.entity_id
_entity_poly.type
_entity_poly.pdbx_seq_one_letter_code
_entity_poly.pdbx_strand_id
1 'polypeptide(L)'
;EMKKIPQMVEELSTIMTCLGEYDLKTSLLKSSQTLEGLPVLLLLFVISCMSKLEFDKDFSTLIRCKAEYPIDGWPLVVGVGTLLKQFHYSYTKSFLALISQYIKSLIKNKTETKQLKTDDKNQLSIELKNTIIFVSQMGTIGCWSRSMLFEYIPQHLLEMCIIIH
;
A
#
# COMPACT_ATOMS: atom_id res chain seq x y z
N GLU A 1 -28.91 11.99 25.58
CA GLU A 1 -27.86 12.84 24.98
C GLU A 1 -26.93 12.15 23.95
N MET A 2 -26.92 10.82 23.80
CA MET A 2 -26.04 10.10 22.85
C MET A 2 -26.44 10.11 21.35
N LYS A 3 -27.42 10.93 20.93
CA LYS A 3 -27.85 11.01 19.51
C LYS A 3 -27.23 12.17 18.72
N LYS A 4 -26.56 13.11 19.39
CA LYS A 4 -25.98 14.33 18.76
C LYS A 4 -24.66 14.08 18.03
N ILE A 5 -23.84 13.14 18.51
CA ILE A 5 -22.50 12.87 17.96
C ILE A 5 -22.56 12.40 16.49
N PRO A 6 -23.37 11.39 16.12
CA PRO A 6 -23.41 10.93 14.72
C PRO A 6 -23.98 11.98 13.76
N GLN A 7 -24.94 12.79 14.23
CA GLN A 7 -25.55 13.85 13.44
C GLN A 7 -24.56 14.98 13.14
N MET A 8 -23.76 15.41 14.13
CA MET A 8 -22.70 16.40 13.91
C MET A 8 -21.63 15.94 12.93
N VAL A 9 -21.26 14.65 12.94
CA VAL A 9 -20.26 14.10 12.01
C VAL A 9 -20.76 14.13 10.57
N GLU A 10 -22.05 13.88 10.36
CA GLU A 10 -22.69 13.91 9.05
C GLU A 10 -22.82 15.35 8.50
N GLU A 11 -23.17 16.30 9.36
CA GLU A 11 -23.21 17.74 9.02
C GLU A 11 -21.81 18.27 8.68
N LEU A 12 -20.77 17.91 9.45
CA LEU A 12 -19.38 18.25 9.17
C LEU A 12 -18.89 17.66 7.84
N SER A 13 -19.21 16.39 7.58
CA SER A 13 -18.89 15.71 6.31
C SER A 13 -19.49 16.47 5.13
N THR A 14 -20.75 16.92 5.25
CA THR A 14 -21.45 17.68 4.22
C THR A 14 -20.80 19.06 3.99
N ILE A 15 -20.38 19.74 5.05
CA ILE A 15 -19.69 21.03 4.94
C ILE A 15 -18.31 20.86 4.28
N MET A 16 -17.52 19.86 4.69
CA MET A 16 -16.27 19.53 4.02
C MET A 16 -16.50 19.13 2.56
N THR A 17 -17.65 18.51 2.27
CA THR A 17 -18.05 18.18 0.90
C THR A 17 -18.15 19.44 0.03
N CYS A 18 -18.90 20.42 0.54
CA CYS A 18 -19.16 21.68 -0.12
C CYS A 18 -17.92 22.57 -0.26
N LEU A 19 -16.94 22.43 0.63
CA LEU A 19 -15.67 23.17 0.58
C LEU A 19 -14.69 22.64 -0.48
N GLY A 20 -15.03 21.56 -1.19
CA GLY A 20 -14.12 20.90 -2.14
C GLY A 20 -13.00 20.12 -1.47
N GLU A 21 -12.95 20.12 -0.15
CA GLU A 21 -12.09 19.28 0.70
C GLU A 21 -12.78 17.94 1.02
N TYR A 22 -13.74 17.54 0.16
CA TYR A 22 -14.35 16.22 0.24
C TYR A 22 -13.38 15.17 -0.24
N ASP A 23 -12.84 14.42 0.71
CA ASP A 23 -12.35 13.11 0.37
C ASP A 23 -13.57 12.17 0.32
N LEU A 24 -13.87 11.60 -0.85
CA LEU A 24 -14.73 10.41 -1.03
C LEU A 24 -14.27 9.19 -0.19
N LYS A 25 -13.30 9.38 0.72
CA LYS A 25 -12.58 8.44 1.56
C LYS A 25 -13.16 8.32 2.98
N THR A 26 -14.17 9.12 3.36
CA THR A 26 -14.79 9.07 4.70
C THR A 26 -16.21 8.53 4.73
N SER A 27 -16.81 8.18 3.60
CA SER A 27 -17.96 7.27 3.59
C SER A 27 -17.45 5.89 4.00
N LEU A 28 -17.24 5.70 5.31
CA LEU A 28 -17.04 4.41 5.93
C LEU A 28 -18.11 3.50 5.32
N LEU A 29 -17.71 2.35 4.75
CA LEU A 29 -18.65 1.32 4.30
C LEU A 29 -19.41 0.84 5.55
N LYS A 30 -20.42 1.62 5.92
CA LYS A 30 -21.32 1.40 7.04
C LYS A 30 -22.21 0.26 6.55
N SER A 31 -21.97 -0.93 7.09
CA SER A 31 -22.70 -2.16 6.82
C SER A 31 -22.17 -3.04 5.68
N SER A 32 -21.10 -3.77 5.98
CA SER A 32 -20.95 -5.14 5.45
C SER A 32 -20.21 -5.96 6.49
N GLN A 33 -20.56 -7.24 6.61
CA GLN A 33 -19.95 -8.24 7.48
C GLN A 33 -18.41 -8.11 7.51
N THR A 34 -17.78 -8.39 8.65
CA THR A 34 -16.32 -8.35 8.78
C THR A 34 -15.68 -9.24 7.72
N LEU A 35 -15.11 -8.63 6.68
CA LEU A 35 -14.43 -9.35 5.62
C LEU A 35 -13.00 -9.65 6.08
N GLU A 36 -12.85 -10.55 7.04
CA GLU A 36 -11.57 -10.85 7.71
C GLU A 36 -10.44 -11.22 6.72
N GLY A 37 -10.79 -11.76 5.55
CA GLY A 37 -9.82 -12.10 4.50
C GLY A 37 -9.32 -10.93 3.64
N LEU A 38 -9.88 -9.71 3.78
CA LEU A 38 -9.54 -8.60 2.90
C LEU A 38 -8.05 -8.20 2.92
N PRO A 39 -7.37 -8.04 4.08
CA PRO A 39 -5.96 -7.66 4.09
C PRO A 39 -5.06 -8.71 3.41
N VAL A 40 -5.41 -9.99 3.55
CA VAL A 40 -4.70 -11.10 2.90
C VAL A 40 -4.94 -11.10 1.41
N LEU A 41 -6.19 -10.92 0.97
CA LEU A 41 -6.54 -10.80 -0.45
C LEU A 41 -5.80 -9.64 -1.10
N LEU A 42 -5.79 -8.47 -0.45
CA LEU A 42 -5.07 -7.28 -0.93
C LEU A 42 -3.57 -7.54 -1.01
N LEU A 43 -2.97 -8.22 -0.02
CA LEU A 43 -1.56 -8.60 -0.08
C LEU A 43 -1.28 -9.50 -1.30
N LEU A 44 -2.04 -10.59 -1.45
CA LEU A 44 -1.86 -11.55 -2.54
C LEU A 44 -2.02 -10.87 -3.91
N PHE A 45 -2.98 -9.95 -4.02
CA PHE A 45 -3.17 -9.13 -5.20
C PHE A 45 -1.95 -8.24 -5.48
N VAL A 46 -1.46 -7.51 -4.47
CA VAL A 46 -0.29 -6.62 -4.61
C VAL A 46 0.94 -7.41 -5.04
N ILE A 47 1.29 -8.52 -4.38
CA ILE A 47 2.48 -9.31 -4.74
C ILE A 47 2.37 -9.91 -6.15
N SER A 48 1.16 -10.28 -6.58
CA SER A 48 0.92 -10.77 -7.95
C SER A 48 1.18 -9.71 -9.03
N CYS A 49 1.12 -8.43 -8.65
CA CYS A 49 1.42 -7.29 -9.51
C CYS A 49 2.90 -6.86 -9.43
N MET A 50 3.60 -7.07 -8.31
CA MET A 50 4.98 -6.57 -8.13
C MET A 50 5.97 -7.11 -9.16
N SER A 51 5.77 -8.34 -9.65
CA SER A 51 6.60 -8.96 -10.70
C SER A 51 6.31 -8.44 -12.12
N LYS A 52 5.24 -7.68 -12.30
CA LYS A 52 4.77 -7.13 -13.58
C LYS A 52 4.99 -5.62 -13.71
N LEU A 53 5.58 -5.02 -12.69
CA LEU A 53 5.85 -3.59 -12.60
C LEU A 53 7.35 -3.32 -12.62
N GLU A 54 7.72 -2.14 -13.07
CA GLU A 54 9.07 -1.61 -13.01
C GLU A 54 9.01 -0.16 -12.55
N PHE A 55 10.04 0.29 -11.84
CA PHE A 55 10.13 1.68 -11.41
C PHE A 55 10.65 2.57 -12.54
N ASP A 56 9.86 3.56 -12.91
CA ASP A 56 10.24 4.62 -13.82
C ASP A 56 10.65 5.88 -13.02
N LYS A 57 11.85 6.37 -13.31
CA LYS A 57 12.42 7.55 -12.66
C LYS A 57 11.75 8.84 -13.13
N ASP A 58 11.35 8.91 -14.40
CA ASP A 58 10.80 10.13 -15.00
C ASP A 58 9.45 10.48 -14.38
N PHE A 59 8.63 9.46 -14.10
CA PHE A 59 7.36 9.60 -13.43
C PHE A 59 7.44 9.36 -11.92
N SER A 60 8.62 8.98 -11.40
CA SER A 60 8.83 8.64 -9.99
C SER A 60 7.80 7.62 -9.49
N THR A 61 7.43 6.68 -10.36
CA THR A 61 6.34 5.74 -10.10
C THR A 61 6.56 4.36 -10.70
N LEU A 62 5.79 3.39 -10.20
CA LEU A 62 5.75 2.06 -10.76
C LEU A 62 4.89 2.08 -12.03
N ILE A 63 5.44 1.58 -13.12
CA ILE A 63 4.78 1.44 -14.42
C ILE A 63 4.71 -0.04 -14.81
N ARG A 64 3.75 -0.41 -15.67
CA ARG A 64 3.70 -1.76 -16.23
C ARG A 64 4.93 -2.07 -17.09
N CYS A 65 5.53 -3.24 -16.93
CA CYS A 65 6.66 -3.67 -17.78
C CYS A 65 6.24 -3.93 -19.23
N LYS A 66 4.99 -4.32 -19.46
CA LYS A 66 4.44 -4.66 -20.78
C LYS A 66 3.11 -3.97 -20.98
N ALA A 67 2.85 -3.50 -22.20
CA ALA A 67 1.60 -2.85 -22.56
C ALA A 67 0.36 -3.76 -22.37
N GLU A 68 0.55 -5.08 -22.45
CA GLU A 68 -0.50 -6.09 -22.25
C GLU A 68 -0.92 -6.23 -20.77
N TYR A 69 -0.09 -5.78 -19.83
CA TYR A 69 -0.44 -5.88 -18.42
C TYR A 69 -1.50 -4.83 -18.06
N PRO A 70 -2.61 -5.24 -17.42
CA PRO A 70 -3.79 -4.40 -17.30
C PRO A 70 -3.69 -3.29 -16.23
N ILE A 71 -2.67 -3.34 -15.37
CA ILE A 71 -2.59 -2.51 -14.17
C ILE A 71 -1.24 -1.80 -14.12
N ASP A 72 -1.29 -0.46 -14.06
CA ASP A 72 -0.15 0.38 -13.72
C ASP A 72 0.02 0.53 -12.21
N GLY A 73 1.20 0.95 -11.77
CA GLY A 73 1.51 1.09 -10.36
C GLY A 73 0.73 2.22 -9.68
N TRP A 74 0.54 3.38 -10.31
CA TRP A 74 -0.18 4.49 -9.66
C TRP A 74 -1.66 4.16 -9.36
N PRO A 75 -2.47 3.65 -10.32
CA PRO A 75 -3.82 3.17 -10.03
C PRO A 75 -3.85 2.07 -8.97
N LEU A 76 -2.85 1.17 -8.94
CA LEU A 76 -2.74 0.13 -7.93
C LEU A 76 -2.54 0.72 -6.53
N VAL A 77 -1.60 1.66 -6.37
CA VAL A 77 -1.32 2.32 -5.07
C VAL A 77 -2.56 3.08 -4.59
N VAL A 78 -3.16 3.90 -5.46
CA VAL A 78 -4.34 4.70 -5.10
C VAL A 78 -5.53 3.81 -4.78
N GLY A 79 -5.75 2.74 -5.56
CA GLY A 79 -6.85 1.80 -5.35
C GLY A 79 -6.73 1.06 -4.02
N VAL A 80 -5.57 0.45 -3.74
CA VAL A 80 -5.34 -0.27 -2.48
C VAL A 80 -5.37 0.70 -1.29
N GLY A 81 -4.74 1.87 -1.40
CA GLY A 81 -4.76 2.89 -0.36
C GLY A 81 -6.17 3.41 -0.06
N THR A 82 -6.99 3.62 -1.09
CA THR A 82 -8.39 4.04 -0.95
C THR A 82 -9.23 2.95 -0.30
N LEU A 83 -9.09 1.70 -0.73
CA LEU A 83 -9.79 0.57 -0.11
C LEU A 83 -9.45 0.47 1.37
N LEU A 84 -8.16 0.44 1.73
CA LEU A 84 -7.73 0.36 3.14
C LEU A 84 -8.24 1.54 3.98
N LYS A 85 -8.37 2.74 3.40
CA LYS A 85 -8.97 3.92 4.06
C LYS A 85 -10.47 3.78 4.30
N GLN A 86 -11.21 3.10 3.41
CA GLN A 86 -12.65 2.92 3.53
C GLN A 86 -13.05 1.91 4.63
N PHE A 87 -12.14 1.00 5.00
CA PHE A 87 -12.33 0.02 6.07
C PHE A 87 -11.82 0.53 7.42
N HIS A 88 -12.18 -0.19 8.49
CA HIS A 88 -11.67 0.10 9.82
C HIS A 88 -10.13 0.04 9.84
N TYR A 89 -9.48 0.94 10.57
CA TYR A 89 -8.03 1.08 10.61
C TYR A 89 -7.27 -0.21 11.00
N SER A 90 -7.93 -1.16 11.66
CA SER A 90 -7.37 -2.51 11.91
C SER A 90 -6.95 -3.23 10.62
N TYR A 91 -7.66 -3.03 9.51
CA TYR A 91 -7.33 -3.65 8.22
C TYR A 91 -6.01 -3.12 7.66
N THR A 92 -5.79 -1.81 7.76
CA THR A 92 -4.52 -1.17 7.39
C THR A 92 -3.37 -1.74 8.22
N LYS A 93 -3.54 -1.87 9.55
CA LYS A 93 -2.53 -2.49 10.41
C LYS A 93 -2.23 -3.93 10.00
N SER A 94 -3.26 -4.74 9.76
CA SER A 94 -3.10 -6.13 9.31
C SER A 94 -2.38 -6.21 7.97
N PHE A 95 -2.74 -5.34 7.01
CA PHE A 95 -2.07 -5.28 5.71
C PHE A 95 -0.60 -4.88 5.83
N LEU A 96 -0.29 -3.85 6.63
CA LEU A 96 1.09 -3.40 6.89
C LEU A 96 1.93 -4.49 7.59
N ALA A 97 1.34 -5.23 8.52
CA ALA A 97 1.99 -6.38 9.16
C ALA A 97 2.31 -7.49 8.14
N LEU A 98 1.36 -7.80 7.25
CA LEU A 98 1.53 -8.83 6.23
C LEU A 98 2.58 -8.44 5.17
N ILE A 99 2.53 -7.21 4.65
CA ILE A 99 3.49 -6.75 3.63
C ILE A 99 4.90 -6.62 4.20
N SER A 100 5.03 -6.21 5.47
CA SER A 100 6.34 -6.17 6.13
C SER A 100 6.91 -7.57 6.39
N GLN A 101 6.08 -8.54 6.74
CA GLN A 101 6.50 -9.95 6.83
C GLN A 101 6.98 -10.48 5.48
N TYR A 102 6.26 -10.15 4.40
CA TYR A 102 6.65 -10.51 3.05
C TYR A 102 8.00 -9.88 2.65
N ILE A 103 8.21 -8.57 2.90
CA ILE A 103 9.50 -7.90 2.68
C ILE A 103 10.63 -8.60 3.45
N LYS A 104 10.41 -8.93 4.73
CA LYS A 104 11.39 -9.67 5.55
C LYS A 104 11.69 -11.04 4.95
N SER A 105 10.69 -11.74 4.42
CA SER A 105 10.86 -13.02 3.73
C SER A 105 11.69 -12.86 2.45
N LEU A 106 11.45 -11.83 1.64
CA LEU A 106 12.23 -11.56 0.43
C LEU A 106 13.71 -11.29 0.76
N ILE A 107 13.97 -10.49 1.79
CA ILE A 107 15.34 -10.19 2.26
C ILE A 107 16.02 -11.47 2.75
N LYS A 108 15.33 -12.26 3.59
CA LYS A 108 15.85 -13.53 4.11
C LYS A 108 16.21 -14.48 2.97
N ASN A 109 15.30 -14.67 2.02
CA ASN A 109 15.52 -15.53 0.85
C ASN A 109 16.72 -15.05 0.00
N LYS A 110 16.92 -13.73 -0.13
CA LYS A 110 18.07 -13.16 -0.83
C LYS A 110 19.40 -13.44 -0.11
N THR A 111 19.40 -13.41 1.22
CA THR A 111 20.61 -13.66 2.03
C THR A 111 20.98 -15.13 2.16
N GLU A 112 19.99 -16.02 2.28
CA GLU A 112 20.22 -17.45 2.51
C GLU A 112 20.55 -18.21 1.22
N THR A 113 20.03 -17.76 0.08
CA THR A 113 20.12 -18.52 -1.16
C THR A 113 21.30 -18.09 -2.03
N LYS A 114 22.51 -18.54 -1.67
CA LYS A 114 23.70 -18.38 -2.53
C LYS A 114 23.57 -19.14 -3.87
N GLN A 115 22.68 -20.13 -3.97
CA GLN A 115 22.58 -21.07 -5.09
C GLN A 115 21.49 -20.79 -6.15
N LEU A 116 20.71 -19.70 -6.06
CA LEU A 116 19.73 -19.36 -7.11
C LEU A 116 20.42 -18.98 -8.42
N LYS A 117 19.78 -19.32 -9.54
CA LYS A 117 20.15 -18.88 -10.89
C LYS A 117 20.14 -17.35 -10.94
N THR A 118 20.99 -16.77 -11.80
CA THR A 118 21.20 -15.31 -11.88
C THR A 118 19.90 -14.54 -12.16
N ASP A 119 19.01 -15.13 -12.95
CA ASP A 119 17.72 -14.53 -13.33
C ASP A 119 16.74 -14.45 -12.15
N ASP A 120 16.62 -15.53 -11.36
CA ASP A 120 15.75 -15.57 -10.18
C ASP A 120 16.21 -14.57 -9.10
N LYS A 121 17.54 -14.38 -8.95
CA LYS A 121 18.11 -13.38 -8.03
C LYS A 121 17.77 -11.96 -8.47
N ASN A 122 17.79 -11.69 -9.77
CA ASN A 122 17.44 -10.38 -10.31
C ASN A 122 15.94 -10.11 -10.13
N GLN A 123 15.09 -11.08 -10.42
CA GLN A 123 13.64 -10.98 -10.23
C GLN A 123 13.27 -10.71 -8.77
N LEU A 124 13.86 -11.46 -7.82
CA LEU A 124 13.66 -11.24 -6.40
C LEU A 124 14.10 -9.83 -5.95
N SER A 125 15.18 -9.31 -6.55
CA SER A 125 15.68 -7.97 -6.27
C SER A 125 14.74 -6.87 -6.81
N ILE A 126 14.12 -7.10 -7.97
CA ILE A 126 13.13 -6.20 -8.57
C ILE A 126 11.85 -6.20 -7.73
N GLU A 127 11.34 -7.38 -7.39
CA GLU A 127 10.13 -7.54 -6.58
C GLU A 127 10.26 -6.88 -5.19
N LEU A 128 11.42 -7.05 -4.54
CA LEU A 128 11.74 -6.37 -3.29
C LEU A 128 11.72 -4.84 -3.44
N LYS A 129 12.40 -4.30 -4.47
CA LYS A 129 12.43 -2.85 -4.72
C LYS A 129 11.03 -2.30 -4.98
N ASN A 130 10.27 -2.95 -5.86
CA ASN A 130 8.92 -2.54 -6.23
C ASN A 130 8.00 -2.54 -5.01
N THR A 131 8.09 -3.56 -4.16
CA THR A 131 7.27 -3.66 -2.95
C THR A 131 7.56 -2.51 -1.97
N ILE A 132 8.83 -2.15 -1.77
CA ILE A 132 9.19 -1.05 -0.87
C ILE A 132 8.72 0.30 -1.44
N ILE A 133 8.90 0.53 -2.74
CA ILE A 133 8.40 1.74 -3.43
C ILE A 133 6.88 1.84 -3.30
N PHE A 134 6.18 0.75 -3.55
CA PHE A 134 4.72 0.67 -3.42
C PHE A 134 4.25 1.07 -2.02
N VAL A 135 4.87 0.55 -0.95
CA VAL A 135 4.51 0.92 0.43
C VAL A 135 4.81 2.38 0.72
N SER A 136 5.94 2.91 0.22
CA SER A 136 6.30 4.32 0.38
C SER A 136 5.25 5.25 -0.26
N GLN A 137 4.89 4.98 -1.52
CA GLN A 137 3.88 5.74 -2.25
C GLN A 137 2.49 5.64 -1.61
N MET A 138 2.14 4.47 -1.09
CA MET A 138 0.91 4.26 -0.34
C MET A 138 0.89 5.07 0.95
N GLY A 139 2.02 5.18 1.65
CA GLY A 139 2.17 6.06 2.82
C GLY A 139 1.85 7.52 2.49
N THR A 140 2.36 8.01 1.36
CA THR A 140 2.13 9.38 0.88
C THR A 140 0.66 9.63 0.53
N ILE A 141 0.02 8.75 -0.25
CA ILE A 141 -1.41 8.87 -0.62
C ILE A 141 -2.32 8.62 0.60
N GLY A 142 -1.87 7.74 1.49
CA GLY A 142 -2.52 7.37 2.73
C GLY A 142 -2.57 8.51 3.75
N CYS A 143 -1.73 9.54 3.59
CA CYS A 143 -1.41 10.51 4.65
C CYS A 143 -1.00 9.81 5.96
N TRP A 144 -0.41 8.61 5.86
CA TRP A 144 0.02 7.85 7.03
C TRP A 144 1.32 8.44 7.55
N SER A 145 1.42 8.60 8.87
CA SER A 145 2.65 9.11 9.46
C SER A 145 3.80 8.13 9.18
N ARG A 146 4.98 8.66 8.87
CA ARG A 146 6.18 7.83 8.67
C ARG A 146 6.48 6.97 9.91
N SER A 147 6.19 7.50 11.10
CA SER A 147 6.27 6.77 12.38
C SER A 147 5.44 5.49 12.39
N MET A 148 4.25 5.50 11.80
CA MET A 148 3.41 4.30 11.66
C MET A 148 4.05 3.26 10.75
N LEU A 149 4.64 3.69 9.63
CA LEU A 149 5.33 2.78 8.71
C LEU A 149 6.57 2.16 9.35
N PHE A 150 7.30 2.92 10.17
CA PHE A 150 8.50 2.46 10.89
C PHE A 150 8.22 1.38 11.94
N GLU A 151 6.99 1.28 12.44
CA GLU A 151 6.57 0.19 13.33
C GLU A 151 6.63 -1.18 12.61
N TYR A 152 6.38 -1.19 11.29
CA TYR A 152 6.31 -2.42 10.51
C TYR A 152 7.57 -2.66 9.66
N ILE A 153 8.11 -1.60 9.06
CA ILE A 153 9.24 -1.66 8.12
C ILE A 153 10.42 -0.86 8.69
N PRO A 154 11.62 -1.47 8.82
CA PRO A 154 12.81 -0.76 9.28
C PRO A 154 13.11 0.51 8.47
N GLN A 155 13.43 1.60 9.16
CA GLN A 155 13.68 2.93 8.57
C GLN A 155 14.71 2.90 7.43
N HIS A 156 15.81 2.17 7.61
CA HIS A 156 16.88 2.09 6.60
C HIS A 156 16.41 1.51 5.25
N LEU A 157 15.39 0.64 5.22
CA LEU A 157 14.86 0.08 3.97
C LEU A 157 14.04 1.12 3.20
N LEU A 158 13.28 1.95 3.92
CA LEU A 158 12.49 3.02 3.33
C LEU A 158 13.38 4.16 2.82
N GLU A 159 14.45 4.48 3.55
CA GLU A 159 15.43 5.49 3.14
C GLU A 159 16.24 5.08 1.91
N MET A 160 16.55 3.78 1.73
CA MET A 160 17.18 3.29 0.50
C MET A 160 16.36 3.59 -0.76
N CYS A 161 15.02 3.65 -0.66
CA CYS A 161 14.17 4.00 -1.79
C CYS A 161 14.14 5.50 -2.10
N ILE A 162 14.40 6.37 -1.11
CA ILE A 162 14.48 7.82 -1.30
C ILE A 162 15.74 8.19 -2.08
N ILE A 163 16.84 7.44 -1.93
CA ILE A 163 18.12 7.66 -2.61
C ILE A 163 18.06 7.32 -4.12
N ILE A 164 16.96 6.70 -4.59
CA ILE A 164 16.75 6.39 -6.02
C ILE A 164 16.04 7.55 -6.77
N HIS A 165 15.57 8.58 -6.05
CA HIS A 165 15.25 9.90 -6.61
C HIS A 165 16.52 10.74 -6.76
#